data_AF-A0A7G2EIX5-F1
#
_entry.id   AF-A0A7G2EIX5-F1
#
_cell.length_a   1.000
_cell.length_b   1.000
_cell.length_c   1.000
_cell.angle_alpha   90.00
_cell.angle_beta   90.00
_cell.angle_gamma   90.00
#
_symmetry.space_group_name_H-M   'P 1'
#
loop_
_entity.id
_entity.type
_entity.pdbx_description
1 polymer ?
#
loop_
_entity_poly.entity_id
_entity_poly.type
_entity_poly.pdbx_seq_one_letter_code
_entity_poly.pdbx_strand_id
1 'polypeptide(L)'
;MFFSGDPSTRKRVDLGGRSTKERDARKLLEQTRMERNRRLLQKQQNSAALKIQKFFRGRRSMAIERSKVRHDFCETYGNNCQNVDRHCFEPEFR
;
A
#
# COMPACT_ATOMS: atom_id res chain seq x y z
N MET A 1 -55.52 39.08 32.15
CA MET A 1 -55.28 37.64 32.47
C MET A 1 -54.01 37.58 33.30
N PHE A 2 -54.08 37.08 34.54
CA PHE A 2 -52.98 37.08 35.50
C PHE A 2 -52.12 35.84 35.30
N PHE A 3 -50.81 36.01 35.10
CA PHE A 3 -49.86 34.89 35.02
C PHE A 3 -49.61 34.39 36.46
N SER A 4 -50.34 33.34 36.87
CA SER A 4 -50.07 32.63 38.13
C SER A 4 -48.77 31.83 37.94
N GLY A 5 -47.66 32.39 38.39
CA GLY A 5 -46.31 31.82 38.28
C GLY A 5 -46.07 30.55 39.09
N ASP A 6 -47.06 29.64 39.17
CA ASP A 6 -46.93 28.35 39.82
C ASP A 6 -45.92 27.47 39.07
N PRO A 7 -44.73 27.20 39.63
CA PRO A 7 -43.68 26.44 38.97
C PRO A 7 -44.10 24.99 38.67
N SER A 8 -45.10 24.45 39.37
CA SER A 8 -45.58 23.08 39.21
C SER A 8 -46.39 22.86 37.92
N THR A 9 -46.93 23.95 37.33
CA THR A 9 -47.70 23.91 36.08
C THR A 9 -46.83 24.09 34.82
N ARG A 10 -45.52 24.32 34.97
CA ARG A 10 -44.58 24.39 33.84
C ARG A 10 -44.44 23.02 33.20
N LYS A 11 -45.16 22.80 32.09
CA LYS A 11 -44.82 21.73 31.14
C LYS A 11 -43.36 21.90 30.71
N ARG A 12 -42.50 20.94 31.06
CA ARG A 12 -41.16 20.83 30.48
C ARG A 12 -41.35 20.49 29.00
N VAL A 13 -41.29 21.49 28.15
CA VAL A 13 -41.27 21.28 26.70
C VAL A 13 -39.90 20.71 26.38
N ASP A 14 -39.85 19.45 25.96
CA ASP A 14 -38.62 18.90 25.42
C ASP A 14 -38.31 19.67 24.13
N LEU A 15 -37.35 20.59 24.21
CA LEU A 15 -36.92 21.38 23.06
C LEU A 15 -36.21 20.50 22.02
N GLY A 16 -36.07 19.19 22.26
CA GLY A 16 -36.10 18.12 21.25
C GLY A 16 -35.49 18.50 19.91
N GLY A 17 -34.28 19.04 19.92
CA GLY A 17 -33.85 19.90 18.83
C GLY A 17 -32.35 19.94 18.72
N ARG A 18 -31.73 18.80 18.40
CA ARG A 18 -30.44 18.88 17.70
C ARG A 18 -30.66 19.72 16.46
N SER A 19 -30.01 20.87 16.42
CA SER A 19 -30.04 21.79 15.27
C SER A 19 -29.78 20.98 14.00
N THR A 20 -30.52 21.26 12.93
CA THR A 20 -30.28 20.66 11.60
C THR A 20 -28.79 20.71 11.22
N LYS A 21 -28.13 21.82 11.58
CA LYS A 21 -26.68 22.02 11.41
C LYS A 21 -25.81 20.99 12.17
N GLU A 22 -26.21 20.55 13.37
CA GLU A 22 -25.47 19.51 14.11
C GLU A 22 -25.64 18.12 13.48
N ARG A 23 -26.83 17.81 12.94
CA ARG A 23 -27.04 16.56 12.20
C ARG A 23 -26.24 16.54 10.91
N ASP A 24 -26.20 17.66 10.20
CA ASP A 24 -25.44 17.80 8.96
C ASP A 24 -23.93 17.76 9.20
N ALA A 25 -23.46 18.37 10.30
CA ALA A 25 -22.06 18.25 10.72
C ALA A 25 -21.66 16.79 11.03
N ARG A 26 -22.51 16.04 11.74
CA ARG A 26 -22.26 14.61 12.00
C ARG A 26 -22.23 13.79 10.71
N LYS A 27 -23.17 14.03 9.79
CA LYS A 27 -23.19 13.36 8.47
C LYS A 27 -21.92 13.67 7.66
N LEU A 28 -21.49 14.92 7.64
CA LEU A 28 -20.28 15.35 6.95
C LEU A 28 -19.02 14.68 7.53
N LEU A 29 -18.93 14.59 8.86
CA LEU A 29 -17.82 13.91 9.54
C LEU A 29 -17.78 12.42 9.21
N GLU A 30 -18.94 11.74 9.21
CA GLU A 30 -19.02 10.33 8.83
C GLU A 30 -18.65 10.11 7.36
N GLN A 31 -19.14 10.94 6.44
CA GLN A 31 -18.73 10.89 5.03
C GLN A 31 -17.21 11.08 4.87
N THR A 32 -16.63 12.04 5.59
CA THR A 32 -15.19 12.31 5.57
C THR A 32 -14.38 11.13 6.11
N ARG A 33 -14.85 10.49 7.20
CA ARG A 33 -14.24 9.28 7.77
C ARG A 33 -14.27 8.12 6.79
N MET A 34 -15.42 7.88 6.16
CA MET A 34 -15.59 6.80 5.19
C MET A 34 -14.68 7.00 3.97
N GLU A 35 -14.62 8.22 3.42
CA GLU A 35 -13.73 8.51 2.29
C GLU A 35 -12.25 8.39 2.68
N ARG A 36 -11.86 8.82 3.88
CA ARG A 36 -10.50 8.64 4.40
C ARG A 36 -10.14 7.15 4.50
N ASN A 37 -11.04 6.33 5.05
CA ASN A 37 -10.83 4.89 5.18
C ASN A 37 -10.71 4.21 3.82
N ARG A 38 -11.55 4.60 2.85
CA ARG A 38 -11.47 4.13 1.46
C ARG A 38 -10.11 4.44 0.83
N ARG A 39 -9.63 5.69 0.97
CA ARG A 39 -8.31 6.09 0.46
C ARG A 39 -7.17 5.35 1.14
N LEU A 40 -7.27 5.10 2.44
CA LEU A 40 -6.26 4.36 3.19
C LEU A 40 -6.15 2.92 2.67
N LEU A 41 -7.29 2.24 2.51
CA LEU A 41 -7.33 0.88 1.95
C LEU A 41 -6.73 0.84 0.54
N GLN A 42 -7.12 1.78 -0.33
CA GLN A 42 -6.57 1.86 -1.68
C GLN A 42 -5.06 2.08 -1.67
N LYS A 43 -4.54 2.96 -0.80
CA LYS A 43 -3.10 3.17 -0.64
C LYS A 43 -2.39 1.90 -0.21
N GLN A 44 -2.96 1.13 0.72
CA GLN A 44 -2.39 -0.13 1.18
C GLN A 44 -2.35 -1.18 0.06
N GLN A 45 -3.45 -1.33 -0.68
CA GLN A 45 -3.53 -2.21 -1.85
C GLN A 45 -2.51 -1.82 -2.92
N ASN A 46 -2.41 -0.52 -3.25
CA ASN A 46 -1.45 -0.02 -4.23
C ASN A 46 0.00 -0.27 -3.78
N SER A 47 0.31 -0.04 -2.50
CA SER A 47 1.64 -0.31 -1.94
C SER A 47 2.00 -1.79 -2.04
N ALA A 48 1.07 -2.69 -1.71
CA ALA A 48 1.27 -4.13 -1.83
C ALA A 48 1.47 -4.55 -3.29
N ALA A 49 0.62 -4.06 -4.20
CA ALA A 49 0.73 -4.35 -5.63
C ALA A 49 2.08 -3.90 -6.20
N LEU A 50 2.56 -2.71 -5.83
CA LEU A 50 3.87 -2.21 -6.26
C LEU A 50 5.02 -3.09 -5.77
N LYS A 51 4.98 -3.58 -4.53
CA LYS A 51 6.00 -4.50 -4.00
C LYS A 51 6.03 -5.80 -4.81
N ILE A 52 4.86 -6.39 -5.06
CA ILE A 52 4.73 -7.61 -5.86
C ILE A 52 5.28 -7.39 -7.27
N GLN A 53 4.84 -6.33 -7.95
CA GLN A 53 5.31 -6.01 -9.31
C GLN A 53 6.82 -5.80 -9.38
N LYS A 54 7.40 -5.03 -8.44
CA LYS A 54 8.85 -4.81 -8.37
C LYS A 54 9.61 -6.12 -8.17
N PHE A 55 9.15 -6.97 -7.28
CA PHE A 55 9.78 -8.27 -7.04
C PHE A 55 9.76 -9.16 -8.29
N PHE A 56 8.62 -9.27 -8.98
CA PHE A 56 8.52 -10.07 -10.21
C PHE A 56 9.36 -9.49 -11.34
N ARG A 57 9.38 -8.17 -11.52
CA ARG A 57 10.24 -7.51 -12.49
C ARG A 57 11.71 -7.79 -12.20
N GLY A 58 12.14 -7.64 -10.94
CA GLY A 58 13.51 -7.94 -10.52
C GLY A 58 13.89 -9.41 -10.73
N ARG A 59 12.99 -10.35 -10.39
CA ARG A 59 13.21 -11.78 -10.63
C ARG A 59 13.39 -12.09 -12.12
N ARG A 60 12.59 -11.46 -12.99
CA ARG A 60 12.71 -11.63 -14.44
C ARG A 60 14.04 -11.11 -14.96
N SER A 61 14.45 -9.91 -14.55
CA SER A 61 15.75 -9.33 -14.92
C SER A 61 16.92 -10.22 -14.46
N MET A 62 16.88 -10.70 -13.21
CA MET A 62 17.90 -11.60 -12.67
C MET A 62 17.95 -12.94 -13.41
N ALA A 63 16.81 -13.52 -13.78
CA ALA A 63 16.77 -14.75 -14.56
C ALA A 63 17.43 -14.60 -15.94
N ILE A 64 17.20 -13.45 -16.61
CA ILE A 64 17.83 -13.13 -17.89
C ILE A 64 19.35 -13.02 -17.73
N GLU A 65 19.83 -12.22 -16.78
CA GLU A 65 21.28 -12.04 -16.57
C GLU A 65 21.96 -13.33 -16.12
N ARG A 66 21.32 -14.10 -15.24
CA ARG A 66 21.81 -15.43 -14.85
C ARG A 66 21.95 -16.36 -16.06
N SER A 67 21.00 -16.33 -16.99
CA SER A 67 21.06 -17.15 -18.21
C SER A 67 22.22 -16.73 -19.11
N LYS A 68 22.48 -15.43 -19.25
CA LYS A 68 23.62 -14.91 -20.02
C LYS A 68 24.94 -15.33 -19.40
N VAL A 69 25.13 -15.05 -18.11
CA VAL A 69 26.35 -15.44 -17.38
C VAL A 69 26.59 -16.95 -17.47
N ARG A 70 25.53 -17.76 -17.37
CA ARG A 70 25.66 -19.22 -17.53
C ARG A 70 26.03 -19.61 -18.97
N HIS A 71 25.43 -18.96 -19.97
CA HIS A 71 25.79 -19.17 -21.38
C HIS A 71 27.28 -18.87 -21.60
N ASP A 72 27.73 -17.67 -21.21
CA ASP A 72 29.11 -17.23 -21.38
C ASP A 72 30.08 -18.16 -20.64
N PHE A 73 29.73 -18.58 -19.42
CA PHE A 73 30.51 -19.58 -18.69
C PHE A 73 30.61 -20.91 -19.44
N CYS A 74 29.49 -21.41 -19.98
CA CYS A 74 29.47 -22.67 -20.71
C CYS A 74 30.24 -22.57 -22.03
N GLU A 75 30.25 -21.41 -22.68
CA GLU A 75 31.02 -21.16 -23.89
C GLU A 75 32.52 -21.22 -23.59
N THR A 76 32.97 -20.55 -22.52
CA THR A 76 34.39 -20.51 -22.13
C THR A 76 34.87 -21.85 -21.55
N TYR A 77 34.15 -22.41 -20.59
CA TYR A 77 34.64 -23.52 -19.76
C TYR A 77 33.97 -24.85 -20.08
N GLY A 78 32.90 -24.84 -20.88
CA GLY A 78 32.07 -26.02 -21.11
C GLY A 78 31.06 -26.25 -19.98
N ASN A 79 30.03 -27.05 -20.28
CA ASN A 79 28.95 -27.35 -19.34
C ASN A 79 29.43 -27.95 -18.01
N ASN A 80 30.46 -28.79 -18.07
CA ASN A 80 31.06 -29.54 -16.95
C ASN A 80 32.53 -29.16 -16.74
N CYS A 81 32.94 -27.95 -17.10
CA CYS A 81 34.34 -27.50 -17.01
C CYS A 81 35.32 -28.31 -17.87
N GLN A 82 34.84 -28.99 -18.92
CA GLN A 82 35.70 -29.83 -19.76
C GLN A 82 36.70 -29.03 -20.62
N ASN A 83 36.47 -27.73 -20.80
CA ASN A 83 37.37 -26.84 -21.54
C ASN A 83 38.31 -26.08 -20.59
N VAL A 84 38.29 -26.37 -19.29
CA VAL A 84 39.19 -25.74 -18.31
C VAL A 84 40.57 -26.38 -18.39
N ASP A 85 41.58 -25.56 -18.66
CA ASP A 85 42.99 -25.95 -18.56
C ASP A 85 43.70 -25.20 -17.41
N ARG A 86 44.99 -25.47 -17.22
CA ARG A 86 45.80 -24.82 -16.18
C ARG A 86 46.05 -23.33 -16.46
N HIS A 87 45.99 -22.92 -17.72
CA HIS A 87 46.24 -21.56 -18.18
C HIS A 87 45.02 -20.65 -18.02
N CYS A 88 43.81 -21.21 -17.91
CA CYS A 88 42.55 -20.48 -17.73
C CYS A 88 42.50 -19.56 -16.48
N PHE A 89 43.36 -19.79 -15.49
CA PHE A 89 43.45 -18.99 -14.26
C PHE A 89 44.76 -18.22 -14.13
N GLU A 90 45.63 -18.29 -15.14
CA GLU A 90 46.86 -17.51 -15.13
C GLU A 90 46.51 -16.03 -15.35
N PRO A 91 47.15 -15.10 -14.63
CA PRO A 91 46.99 -13.68 -14.91
C PRO A 91 47.36 -13.42 -16.36
N GLU A 92 46.57 -12.61 -17.08
CA GLU A 92 47.02 -12.07 -18.36
C GLU A 92 48.21 -11.16 -18.09
N PHE A 93 49.42 -11.72 -18.13
CA PHE A 93 50.65 -10.93 -18.16
C PHE A 93 50.69 -10.26 -19.53
N ARG A 94 50.30 -8.98 -19.54
CA ARG A 94 50.39 -8.07 -20.67
C ARG A 94 51.75 -7.39 -20.72
#